data_AF-A0A9E1SYF6-F1
#
_entry.id   AF-A0A9E1SYF6-F1
#
_cell.length_a   1.000
_cell.length_b   1.000
_cell.length_c   1.000
_cell.angle_alpha   90.00
_cell.angle_beta   90.00
_cell.angle_gamma   90.00
#
_symmetry.space_group_name_H-M   'P 1'
#
loop_
_entity.id
_entity.type
_entity.pdbx_description
1 polymer ?
#
loop_
_entity_poly.entity_id
_entity_poly.type
_entity_poly.pdbx_seq_one_letter_code
_entity_poly.pdbx_strand_id
1 'polypeptide(L)'
;DSFPEHLFDFIGQLSFISFDNVDLISSDNQETFFDLYNRARQAGVIVLVSGSSLPSDLTVMKDLKTRLSLAAVYKLEELNDDSTMDVLNKQMSDRNLTIDSKIYEYLFKNYSRDLNTLVSAMNELDKASLQSKKAISIPFVKTVLQL
;
A
#
# COMPACT_ATOMS: atom_id res chain seq x y z
N ASP A 1 3.21 19.86 -1.35
CA ASP A 1 3.75 20.57 -0.18
C ASP A 1 5.25 20.70 -0.26
N SER A 2 5.82 21.78 0.28
CA SER A 2 7.27 21.94 0.36
C SER A 2 7.87 20.96 1.37
N PHE A 3 9.09 20.48 1.09
CA PHE A 3 9.80 19.64 2.05
C PHE A 3 10.13 20.44 3.32
N PRO A 4 10.01 19.85 4.52
CA PRO A 4 10.38 20.56 5.73
C PRO A 4 11.89 20.81 5.76
N GLU A 5 12.32 22.08 5.84
CA GLU A 5 13.75 22.43 5.78
C GLU A 5 14.60 21.75 6.86
N HIS A 6 14.04 21.60 8.07
CA HIS A 6 14.70 20.92 9.19
C HIS A 6 15.06 19.46 8.90
N LEU A 7 14.42 18.82 7.90
CA LEU A 7 14.75 17.45 7.50
C LEU A 7 16.21 17.34 7.07
N PHE A 8 16.76 18.37 6.42
CA PHE A 8 18.15 18.38 5.96
C PHE A 8 19.18 18.34 7.10
N ASP A 9 18.80 18.81 8.29
CA ASP A 9 19.70 18.93 9.44
C ASP A 9 19.95 17.58 10.13
N PHE A 10 18.95 16.69 10.12
CA PHE A 10 19.03 15.39 10.80
C PHE A 10 18.97 14.19 9.85
N ILE A 11 18.82 14.37 8.54
CA ILE A 11 18.70 13.23 7.61
C ILE A 11 19.87 12.25 7.71
N GLY A 12 21.09 12.75 7.91
CA GLY A 12 22.28 11.92 8.06
C GLY A 12 22.36 11.15 9.39
N GLN A 13 21.46 11.44 10.34
CA GLN A 13 21.35 10.73 11.61
C GLN A 13 20.33 9.58 11.54
N LEU A 14 19.56 9.48 10.46
CA LEU A 14 18.60 8.41 10.25
C LEU A 14 19.29 7.13 9.81
N SER A 15 18.76 5.99 10.22
CA SER A 15 19.18 4.69 9.65
C SER A 15 18.39 4.35 8.39
N PHE A 16 17.16 4.88 8.26
CA PHE A 16 16.23 4.58 7.19
C PHE A 16 15.31 5.76 6.91
N ILE A 17 14.96 5.97 5.64
CA ILE A 17 13.94 6.92 5.20
C ILE A 17 13.13 6.33 4.04
N SER A 18 11.82 6.53 4.05
CA SER A 18 10.91 6.12 2.97
C SER A 18 10.24 7.33 2.32
N PHE A 19 10.20 7.34 1.00
CA PHE A 19 9.48 8.33 0.20
C PHE A 19 8.38 7.63 -0.60
N ASP A 20 7.13 7.96 -0.29
CA ASP A 20 5.98 7.40 -0.97
C ASP A 20 5.56 8.29 -2.15
N ASN A 21 5.21 7.67 -3.28
CA ASN A 21 4.67 8.30 -4.48
C ASN A 21 5.53 9.45 -5.03
N VAL A 22 6.82 9.19 -5.28
CA VAL A 22 7.75 10.26 -5.73
C VAL A 22 7.41 10.85 -7.09
N ASP A 23 6.60 10.15 -7.90
CA ASP A 23 6.04 10.67 -9.14
C ASP A 23 5.04 11.81 -8.94
N LEU A 24 4.52 12.00 -7.73
CA LEU A 24 3.59 13.08 -7.39
C LEU A 24 4.30 14.34 -6.87
N ILE A 25 5.63 14.34 -6.78
CA ILE A 25 6.39 15.53 -6.35
C ILE A 25 6.23 16.63 -7.41
N SER A 26 5.74 17.80 -6.96
CA SER A 26 5.59 18.97 -7.81
C SER A 26 6.91 19.40 -8.42
N SER A 27 6.90 19.91 -9.65
CA SER A 27 8.10 20.34 -10.38
C SER A 27 9.03 21.23 -9.55
N ASP A 28 8.47 22.19 -8.81
CA ASP A 28 9.21 23.14 -7.96
C ASP A 28 9.96 22.48 -6.79
N ASN A 29 9.55 21.28 -6.38
CA ASN A 29 10.14 20.56 -5.24
C ASN A 29 11.07 19.41 -5.68
N GLN A 30 11.20 19.14 -6.98
CA GLN A 30 12.01 18.01 -7.46
C GLN A 30 13.52 18.24 -7.20
N GLU A 31 14.01 19.48 -7.29
CA GLU A 31 15.40 19.80 -6.95
C GLU A 31 15.68 19.59 -5.46
N THR A 32 14.80 20.10 -4.60
CA THR A 32 14.87 19.89 -3.15
C THR A 32 14.86 18.40 -2.79
N PHE A 33 13.99 17.61 -3.44
CA PHE A 33 13.96 16.16 -3.24
C PHE A 33 15.25 15.47 -3.70
N PHE A 34 15.79 15.89 -4.84
CA PHE A 34 17.03 15.34 -5.37
C PHE A 34 18.21 15.57 -4.41
N ASP A 35 18.31 16.78 -3.85
CA ASP A 35 19.31 17.12 -2.85
C ASP A 35 19.15 16.29 -1.58
N LEU A 36 17.91 16.12 -1.13
CA LEU A 36 17.56 15.29 0.03
C LEU A 36 17.98 13.83 -0.17
N TYR A 37 17.63 13.26 -1.33
CA TYR A 37 18.00 11.90 -1.72
C TYR A 37 19.52 11.72 -1.73
N ASN A 38 20.24 12.65 -2.34
CA ASN A 38 21.71 12.60 -2.43
C ASN A 38 22.35 12.66 -1.04
N ARG A 39 21.90 13.56 -0.17
CA ARG A 39 22.42 13.67 1.21
C ARG A 39 22.17 12.40 2.02
N ALA A 40 20.96 11.83 1.95
CA ALA A 40 20.64 10.57 2.61
C ALA A 40 21.57 9.44 2.14
N ARG A 41 21.75 9.31 0.82
CA ARG A 41 22.64 8.30 0.22
C ARG A 41 24.10 8.49 0.62
N GLN A 42 24.60 9.73 0.66
CA GLN A 42 25.97 10.05 1.07
C GLN A 42 26.23 9.74 2.55
N ALA A 43 25.23 9.94 3.40
CA ALA A 43 25.31 9.63 4.83
C ALA A 43 25.13 8.12 5.13
N GLY A 44 24.92 7.27 4.12
CA GLY A 44 24.74 5.83 4.31
C GLY A 44 23.35 5.43 4.80
N VAL A 45 22.37 6.35 4.73
CA VAL A 45 20.98 6.08 5.10
C VAL A 45 20.35 5.12 4.09
N ILE A 46 19.59 4.14 4.58
CA ILE A 46 18.79 3.29 3.69
C ILE A 46 17.60 4.10 3.17
N VAL A 47 17.50 4.24 1.85
CA VAL A 47 16.42 4.98 1.21
C VAL A 47 15.49 4.00 0.49
N LEU A 48 14.21 3.98 0.88
CA LEU A 48 13.14 3.29 0.18
C LEU A 48 12.28 4.30 -0.57
N VAL A 49 11.96 4.00 -1.82
CA VAL A 49 11.16 4.88 -2.68
C VAL A 49 10.06 4.06 -3.33
N SER A 50 8.85 4.60 -3.37
CA SER A 50 7.75 4.07 -4.17
C SER A 50 7.41 5.04 -5.31
N GLY A 51 6.88 4.49 -6.40
CA GLY A 51 6.35 5.24 -7.52
C GLY A 51 5.38 4.40 -8.33
N SER A 52 4.57 5.06 -9.15
CA SER A 52 3.54 4.40 -9.96
C SER A 52 4.08 3.58 -11.15
N SER A 53 5.35 3.73 -11.52
CA SER A 53 5.97 3.05 -12.66
C SER A 53 7.46 2.83 -12.47
N LEU A 54 8.12 2.22 -13.46
CA LEU A 54 9.58 2.07 -13.46
C LEU A 54 10.27 3.44 -13.45
N PRO A 55 11.48 3.57 -12.87
CA PRO A 55 12.19 4.85 -12.80
C PRO A 55 12.36 5.59 -14.13
N SER A 56 12.49 4.88 -15.25
CA SER A 56 12.58 5.48 -16.59
C SER A 56 11.31 6.23 -17.01
N ASP A 57 10.16 5.77 -16.52
CA ASP A 57 8.84 6.14 -17.01
C ASP A 57 8.15 7.17 -16.08
N LEU A 58 8.71 7.41 -14.89
CA LEU A 58 8.21 8.42 -13.95
C LEU A 58 8.23 9.83 -14.58
N THR A 59 7.28 10.70 -14.24
CA THR A 59 7.27 12.09 -14.72
C THR A 59 8.07 13.00 -13.79
N VAL A 60 9.37 12.72 -13.66
CA VAL A 60 10.32 13.45 -12.81
C VAL A 60 11.58 13.85 -13.57
N MET A 61 12.39 14.75 -12.99
CA MET A 61 13.64 15.21 -13.57
C MET A 61 14.59 14.06 -13.94
N LYS A 62 15.34 14.25 -15.03
CA LYS A 62 16.24 13.23 -15.60
C LYS A 62 17.28 12.70 -14.60
N ASP A 63 17.81 13.58 -13.75
CA ASP A 63 18.82 13.21 -12.77
C ASP A 63 18.24 12.30 -11.69
N LEU A 64 17.00 12.58 -11.25
CA LEU A 64 16.30 11.71 -10.31
C LEU A 64 16.01 10.33 -10.93
N LYS A 65 15.53 10.28 -12.18
CA LYS A 65 15.35 8.99 -12.90
C LYS A 65 16.64 8.18 -12.90
N THR A 66 17.76 8.83 -13.22
CA THR A 66 19.07 8.19 -13.26
C THR A 66 19.45 7.63 -11.89
N ARG A 67 19.24 8.38 -10.81
CA ARG A 67 19.52 7.92 -9.44
C ARG A 67 18.65 6.76 -9.01
N LEU A 68 17.35 6.81 -9.31
CA LEU A 68 16.39 5.75 -8.97
C LEU A 68 16.67 4.47 -9.77
N SER A 69 17.04 4.58 -11.05
CA SER A 69 17.44 3.43 -11.89
C SER A 69 18.71 2.72 -11.41
N LEU A 70 19.58 3.41 -10.67
CA LEU A 70 20.79 2.82 -10.08
C LEU A 70 20.53 2.11 -8.74
N ALA A 71 19.34 2.29 -8.15
CA ALA A 71 18.93 1.57 -6.96
C ALA A 71 18.43 0.16 -7.29
N ALA A 72 18.17 -0.66 -6.27
CA ALA A 72 17.46 -1.90 -6.46
C ALA A 72 15.98 -1.60 -6.77
N VAL A 73 15.54 -1.95 -7.98
CA VAL A 73 14.18 -1.71 -8.46
C VAL A 73 13.38 -3.00 -8.40
N TYR A 74 12.25 -2.96 -7.68
CA TYR A 74 11.31 -4.07 -7.58
C TYR A 74 9.96 -3.61 -8.10
N LYS A 75 9.32 -4.44 -8.92
CA LYS A 75 7.92 -4.26 -9.29
C LYS A 75 7.05 -4.94 -8.23
N LEU A 76 6.14 -4.18 -7.63
CA LEU A 76 5.12 -4.74 -6.77
C LEU A 76 4.03 -5.35 -7.66
N GLU A 77 3.85 -6.66 -7.57
CA GLU A 77 2.80 -7.35 -8.31
C GLU A 77 1.46 -7.21 -7.59
N GLU A 78 0.39 -7.04 -8.37
CA GLU A 78 -0.96 -7.06 -7.84
C GLU A 78 -1.30 -8.45 -7.29
N LEU A 79 -2.14 -8.48 -6.26
CA LEU A 79 -2.62 -9.74 -5.72
C LEU A 79 -3.60 -10.38 -6.71
N ASN A 80 -3.42 -11.67 -6.98
CA ASN A 80 -4.47 -12.48 -7.60
C ASN A 80 -5.54 -12.88 -6.57
N ASP A 81 -6.63 -13.50 -7.03
CA ASP A 81 -7.74 -13.91 -6.16
C ASP A 81 -7.26 -14.83 -5.01
N ASP A 82 -6.32 -15.75 -5.27
CA ASP A 82 -5.76 -16.66 -4.25
C ASP A 82 -4.96 -15.89 -3.17
N SER A 83 -4.04 -15.00 -3.59
CA SER A 83 -3.22 -14.20 -2.67
C SER A 83 -4.07 -13.20 -1.89
N THR A 84 -5.11 -12.66 -2.53
CA THR A 84 -6.11 -11.79 -1.88
C THR A 84 -6.86 -12.57 -0.82
N MET A 85 -7.28 -13.80 -1.12
CA MET A 85 -7.94 -14.68 -0.17
C MET A 85 -7.02 -14.99 1.02
N ASP A 86 -5.74 -15.27 0.79
CA ASP A 86 -4.76 -15.52 1.86
C ASP A 86 -4.58 -14.31 2.78
N VAL A 87 -4.47 -13.10 2.21
CA VAL A 87 -4.38 -11.85 2.99
C VAL A 87 -5.63 -11.65 3.85
N LEU A 88 -6.81 -11.80 3.27
CA LEU A 88 -8.07 -11.63 4.00
C LEU A 88 -8.27 -12.73 5.05
N ASN A 89 -7.94 -13.99 4.73
CA ASN A 89 -7.99 -15.10 5.68
C ASN A 89 -7.07 -14.89 6.87
N LYS A 90 -5.84 -14.42 6.62
CA LYS A 90 -4.90 -14.10 7.69
C LYS A 90 -5.47 -13.01 8.59
N GLN A 91 -5.98 -11.92 8.02
CA GLN A 91 -6.57 -10.82 8.78
C GLN A 91 -7.77 -11.27 9.64
N MET A 92 -8.62 -12.16 9.12
CA MET A 92 -9.76 -12.70 9.87
C MET A 92 -9.32 -13.71 10.93
N SER A 93 -8.31 -14.52 10.64
CA SER A 93 -7.72 -15.48 11.58
C SER A 93 -7.07 -14.78 12.78
N ASP A 94 -6.42 -13.64 12.56
CA ASP A 94 -5.88 -12.78 13.63
C ASP A 94 -6.99 -12.29 14.60
N ARG A 95 -8.25 -12.34 14.18
CA ARG A 95 -9.45 -12.02 14.98
C ARG A 95 -10.22 -13.26 15.44
N ASN A 96 -9.62 -14.45 15.30
CA ASN A 96 -10.23 -15.75 15.59
C ASN A 96 -11.50 -16.06 14.77
N LEU A 97 -11.60 -15.47 13.58
CA LEU A 97 -12.68 -15.77 12.63
C LEU A 97 -12.16 -16.67 11.52
N THR A 98 -12.82 -17.82 11.32
CA THR A 98 -12.61 -18.67 10.16
C THR A 98 -13.73 -18.42 9.15
N ILE A 99 -13.35 -18.03 7.94
CA ILE A 99 -14.28 -17.73 6.85
C ILE A 99 -14.19 -18.84 5.80
N ASP A 100 -15.34 -19.34 5.37
CA ASP A 100 -15.41 -20.31 4.26
C ASP A 100 -14.94 -19.65 2.96
N SER A 101 -14.09 -20.32 2.18
CA SER A 101 -13.56 -19.81 0.90
C SER A 101 -14.65 -19.33 -0.05
N LYS A 102 -15.82 -19.99 -0.01
CA LYS A 102 -17.00 -19.64 -0.82
C LYS A 102 -17.51 -18.21 -0.57
N ILE A 103 -17.25 -17.65 0.61
CA ILE A 103 -17.62 -16.28 0.94
C ILE A 103 -16.71 -15.30 0.20
N TYR A 104 -15.41 -15.55 0.16
CA TYR A 104 -14.47 -14.74 -0.63
C TYR A 104 -14.76 -14.84 -2.12
N GLU A 105 -14.97 -16.06 -2.64
CA GLU A 105 -15.36 -16.30 -4.03
C GLU A 105 -16.66 -15.54 -4.39
N TYR A 106 -17.63 -15.53 -3.47
CA TYR A 106 -18.86 -14.76 -3.63
C TYR A 106 -18.60 -13.25 -3.68
N LEU A 107 -17.75 -12.71 -2.80
CA LEU A 107 -17.39 -11.29 -2.78
C LEU A 107 -16.64 -10.88 -4.05
N PHE A 108 -15.67 -11.67 -4.52
CA PHE A 108 -14.94 -11.38 -5.76
C PHE A 108 -15.86 -11.33 -6.97
N LYS A 109 -16.89 -12.18 -7.00
CA LYS A 109 -17.85 -12.25 -8.10
C LYS A 109 -18.94 -11.18 -8.05
N ASN A 110 -19.43 -10.82 -6.86
CA ASN A 110 -20.66 -10.01 -6.72
C ASN A 110 -20.45 -8.67 -6.01
N TYR A 111 -19.24 -8.37 -5.52
CA TYR A 111 -18.97 -7.16 -4.74
C TYR A 111 -17.79 -6.37 -5.29
N SER A 112 -16.56 -6.86 -5.13
CA SER A 112 -15.35 -6.17 -5.61
C SER A 112 -14.14 -7.11 -5.66
N ARG A 113 -13.15 -6.77 -6.49
CA ARG A 113 -11.80 -7.35 -6.46
C ARG A 113 -10.74 -6.40 -5.89
N ASP A 114 -11.12 -5.17 -5.56
CA ASP A 114 -10.21 -4.23 -4.90
C ASP A 114 -9.99 -4.64 -3.44
N LEU A 115 -8.72 -4.82 -3.06
CA LEU A 115 -8.34 -5.28 -1.72
C LEU A 115 -8.85 -4.34 -0.63
N ASN A 116 -8.73 -3.02 -0.81
CA ASN A 116 -9.16 -2.05 0.21
C ASN A 116 -10.67 -2.13 0.46
N THR A 117 -11.45 -2.27 -0.60
CA THR A 117 -12.90 -2.47 -0.57
C THR A 117 -13.25 -3.79 0.14
N LEU A 118 -12.55 -4.88 -0.20
CA LEU A 118 -12.75 -6.18 0.43
C LEU A 118 -12.39 -6.18 1.92
N VAL A 119 -11.26 -5.59 2.30
CA VAL A 119 -10.85 -5.43 3.71
C VAL A 119 -11.91 -4.65 4.48
N SER A 120 -12.43 -3.56 3.90
CA SER A 120 -13.48 -2.76 4.50
C SER A 120 -14.78 -3.54 4.69
N ALA A 121 -15.20 -4.31 3.69
CA ALA A 121 -16.36 -5.19 3.79
C ALA A 121 -16.16 -6.29 4.84
N MET A 122 -14.97 -6.90 4.91
CA MET A 122 -14.68 -7.91 5.93
C MET A 122 -14.74 -7.32 7.35
N ASN A 123 -14.27 -6.08 7.54
CA ASN A 123 -14.41 -5.36 8.81
C ASN A 123 -15.87 -5.09 9.18
N GLU A 124 -16.70 -4.74 8.20
CA GLU A 124 -18.13 -4.52 8.40
C GLU A 124 -18.87 -5.82 8.76
N LEU A 125 -18.57 -6.90 8.04
CA LEU A 125 -19.14 -8.23 8.27
C LEU A 125 -18.76 -8.79 9.65
N ASP A 126 -17.50 -8.64 10.06
CA ASP A 126 -17.00 -8.99 11.40
C ASP A 126 -17.82 -8.27 12.48
N LYS A 127 -17.90 -6.94 12.39
CA LYS A 127 -18.66 -6.11 13.34
C LYS A 127 -20.14 -6.52 13.41
N ALA A 128 -20.78 -6.74 12.27
CA ALA A 128 -22.19 -7.16 12.22
C ALA A 128 -22.39 -8.59 12.76
N SER A 129 -21.43 -9.48 12.50
CA SER A 129 -21.45 -10.87 12.96
C SER A 129 -21.40 -10.93 14.49
N LEU A 130 -20.52 -10.14 15.09
CA LEU A 130 -20.41 -9.99 16.55
C LEU A 130 -21.69 -9.43 17.17
N GLN A 131 -22.27 -8.37 16.58
CA GLN A 131 -23.51 -7.76 17.08
C GLN A 131 -24.71 -8.70 17.02
N SER A 132 -24.84 -9.45 15.92
CA SER A 132 -25.95 -10.37 15.71
C SER A 132 -25.73 -11.76 16.30
N LYS A 133 -24.51 -12.06 16.76
CA LYS A 133 -24.06 -13.39 17.20
C LYS A 133 -24.32 -14.48 16.15
N LYS A 134 -24.15 -14.14 14.87
CA LYS A 134 -24.33 -15.06 13.73
C LYS A 134 -23.02 -15.25 12.99
N ALA A 135 -22.75 -16.47 12.54
CA ALA A 135 -21.62 -16.73 11.66
C ALA A 135 -21.78 -16.00 10.32
N ILE A 136 -20.65 -15.57 9.74
CA ILE A 136 -20.63 -14.98 8.40
C ILE A 136 -20.93 -16.09 7.39
N SER A 137 -21.98 -15.90 6.61
CA SER A 137 -22.47 -16.81 5.57
C SER A 137 -22.95 -15.99 4.37
N ILE A 138 -23.12 -16.61 3.20
CA ILE A 138 -23.56 -15.87 1.99
C ILE A 138 -24.87 -15.08 2.23
N PRO A 139 -25.93 -15.63 2.86
CA PRO A 139 -27.13 -14.84 3.17
C PRO A 139 -26.86 -13.67 4.12
N PHE A 140 -25.95 -13.84 5.08
CA PHE A 140 -25.54 -12.78 5.98
C PHE A 140 -24.80 -11.66 5.25
N VAL A 141 -23.88 -12.02 4.36
CA VAL A 141 -23.14 -11.08 3.50
C VAL A 141 -24.09 -10.24 2.66
N LYS A 142 -25.04 -10.87 1.98
CA LYS A 142 -26.09 -10.16 1.21
C LYS A 142 -26.86 -9.15 2.05
N THR A 143 -27.20 -9.54 3.28
CA THR A 143 -27.97 -8.69 4.19
C THR A 143 -27.15 -7.47 4.64
N VAL A 144 -25.89 -7.67 5.03
CA VAL A 144 -25.04 -6.61 5.58
C VAL A 144 -24.56 -5.66 4.47
N LEU A 145 -24.05 -6.20 3.37
CA LEU A 145 -23.50 -5.40 2.26
C LEU A 145 -24.56 -4.93 1.26
N GLN A 146 -25.84 -5.22 1.50
CA GLN A 146 -26.98 -4.84 0.65
C GLN A 146 -26.84 -5.32 -0.81
N LEU A 147 -26.51 -6.61 -0.99
CA LEU A 147 -26.31 -7.28 -2.29
C LEU A 147 -27.46 -8.23 -2.67
#